data_AF-A0A435UU76-F1
#
_entry.id   AF-A0A435UU76-F1
#
_cell.length_a   1.000
_cell.length_b   1.000
_cell.length_c   1.000
_cell.angle_alpha   90.00
_cell.angle_beta   90.00
_cell.angle_gamma   90.00
#
_symmetry.space_group_name_H-M   'P 1'
#
loop_
_entity.id
_entity.type
_entity.pdbx_description
1 polymer ?
#
loop_
_entity_poly.entity_id
_entity_poly.type
_entity_poly.pdbx_seq_one_letter_code
_entity_poly.pdbx_strand_id
1 'polypeptide(L)' 'MAGAQTHRLGNGGLVDRSAPLNFRFDGKAFSGFQGDTLASALIANGVKLV' A
#
# COMPACT_ATOMS: atom_id res chain seq x y z
N MET A 1 -11.23 4.15 8.67
CA MET A 1 -10.51 5.25 8.02
C MET A 1 -9.18 4.70 7.54
N ALA A 2 -9.02 4.45 6.24
CA ALA A 2 -7.77 3.91 5.69
C ALA A 2 -6.66 4.94 5.94
N GLY A 3 -5.63 4.54 6.69
CA GLY A 3 -4.48 5.40 6.97
C GLY A 3 -3.80 5.78 5.65
N ALA A 4 -3.43 7.06 5.51
CA ALA A 4 -2.67 7.51 4.37
C ALA A 4 -1.39 6.68 4.22
N GLN A 5 -1.06 6.25 2.99
CA GLN A 5 0.20 5.57 2.68
C GLN A 5 1.35 6.57 2.79
N THR A 6 1.79 6.86 4.01
CA THR A 6 2.72 7.95 4.36
C THR A 6 4.08 7.85 3.69
N HIS A 7 4.46 6.65 3.24
CA HIS A 7 5.74 6.38 2.59
C HIS A 7 5.59 6.22 1.05
N ARG A 8 4.38 6.39 0.51
CA ARG A 8 4.16 6.33 -0.94
C ARG A 8 4.44 7.69 -1.58
N LEU A 9 5.19 7.67 -2.67
CA LEU A 9 5.40 8.84 -3.52
C LEU A 9 4.10 9.22 -4.26
N GLY A 10 3.88 10.54 -4.40
CA GLY A 10 2.69 11.07 -5.08
C GLY A 10 2.60 10.69 -6.57
N ASN A 11 3.71 10.36 -7.22
CA ASN A 11 3.78 9.97 -8.62
C ASN A 11 4.78 8.81 -8.86
N GLY A 12 4.83 8.29 -10.09
CA GLY A 12 5.68 7.15 -10.48
C GLY A 12 5.13 5.78 -10.06
N GLY A 13 5.93 4.72 -10.24
CA GLY A 13 5.52 3.34 -9.97
C GLY A 13 4.52 2.76 -10.97
N LEU A 14 4.43 1.44 -11.03
CA LEU A 14 3.52 0.69 -11.91
C LEU A 14 2.26 0.28 -11.15
N VAL A 15 1.52 1.27 -10.67
CA VAL A 15 0.25 1.06 -9.95
C VAL A 15 -0.84 1.95 -10.50
N ASP A 16 -2.08 1.46 -10.44
CA ASP A 16 -3.26 2.22 -10.76
C ASP A 16 -3.84 2.88 -9.50
N ARG A 17 -3.58 4.20 -9.38
CA ARG A 17 -4.05 5.02 -8.25
C ARG A 17 -5.55 5.30 -8.27
N SER A 18 -6.24 5.01 -9.37
CA SER A 18 -7.69 5.13 -9.47
C SER A 18 -8.43 3.90 -8.92
N ALA A 19 -7.71 2.79 -8.71
CA ALA A 19 -8.23 1.52 -8.23
C ALA A 19 -7.64 1.17 -6.85
N PRO A 20 -8.13 1.78 -5.75
CA PRO A 20 -7.69 1.45 -4.40
C PRO A 20 -8.16 0.05 -3.99
N LEU A 21 -7.29 -0.68 -3.31
CA LEU A 21 -7.55 -2.01 -2.76
C LEU A 21 -7.34 -2.00 -1.25
N ASN A 22 -8.20 -2.70 -0.52
CA ASN A 22 -8.04 -2.93 0.92
C ASN A 22 -7.65 -4.38 1.16
N PHE A 23 -6.68 -4.62 2.04
CA PHE A 23 -6.24 -5.96 2.39
C PHE A 23 -5.89 -6.05 3.87
N ARG A 24 -5.73 -7.28 4.38
CA ARG A 24 -5.24 -7.54 5.73
C ARG A 24 -3.93 -8.30 5.66
N PHE A 25 -2.99 -7.91 6.50
CA PHE A 25 -1.73 -8.59 6.70
C PHE A 25 -1.45 -8.64 8.20
N ASP A 26 -1.13 -9.83 8.71
CA ASP A 26 -0.89 -10.06 10.14
C ASP A 26 -2.01 -9.48 11.05
N GLY A 27 -3.26 -9.74 10.67
CA GLY A 27 -4.45 -9.25 11.36
C GLY A 27 -4.76 -7.75 11.21
N LYS A 28 -3.80 -6.93 10.76
CA LYS A 28 -3.94 -5.48 10.57
C LYS A 28 -4.43 -5.13 9.16
N ALA A 29 -5.30 -4.13 9.07
CA ALA A 29 -5.82 -3.63 7.79
C ALA A 29 -4.85 -2.62 7.16
N PHE A 30 -4.69 -2.73 5.84
CA PHE A 30 -3.85 -1.87 5.01
C PHE A 30 -4.56 -1.52 3.71
N SER A 31 -4.11 -0.46 3.06
CA SER A 31 -4.54 -0.06 1.71
C SER A 31 -3.40 -0.21 0.71
N GLY A 32 -3.75 -0.46 -0.53
CA GLY A 32 -2.87 -0.54 -1.68
C GLY A 32 -3.58 -0.05 -2.92
N PHE A 33 -2.93 -0.20 -4.06
CA PHE A 33 -3.47 0.10 -5.38
C PHE A 33 -3.35 -1.13 -6.27
N GLN A 34 -4.24 -1.26 -7.25
CA GLN A 34 -4.08 -2.30 -8.26
C GLN A 34 -2.70 -2.19 -8.92
N GLY A 35 -2.02 -3.33 -9.07
CA GLY A 35 -0.63 -3.42 -9.51
C GLY A 35 0.40 -3.45 -8.39
N ASP A 36 0.01 -3.16 -7.13
CA ASP A 36 0.89 -3.43 -5.99
C ASP A 36 1.16 -4.94 -5.84
N THR A 37 2.38 -5.26 -5.40
CA THR A 37 2.65 -6.53 -4.71
C THR A 37 2.39 -6.34 -3.22
N LEU A 38 2.30 -7.44 -2.46
CA LEU A 38 2.16 -7.34 -1.00
C LEU A 38 3.32 -6.52 -0.38
N ALA A 39 4.55 -6.75 -0.83
CA ALA A 39 5.71 -6.03 -0.32
C ALA A 39 5.68 -4.52 -0.63
N SER A 40 5.32 -4.12 -1.86
CA SER A 40 5.27 -2.70 -2.23
C SER A 40 4.17 -1.95 -1.46
N ALA A 41 3.01 -2.59 -1.27
CA ALA A 41 1.93 -2.03 -0.48
C ALA A 41 2.32 -1.88 1.00
N LEU A 42 3.01 -2.86 1.59
CA LEU A 42 3.48 -2.77 2.97
C LEU A 42 4.49 -1.63 3.16
N ILE A 43 5.48 -1.50 2.28
CA ILE A 43 6.46 -0.41 2.32
C ILE A 43 5.76 0.95 2.19
N ALA A 44 4.80 1.09 1.28
CA ALA A 44 4.00 2.30 1.13
C ALA A 44 3.23 2.70 2.41
N ASN A 45 2.84 1.71 3.22
CA ASN A 45 2.20 1.90 4.52
C ASN A 45 3.21 2.05 5.68
N GLY A 46 4.52 2.20 5.39
CA GLY A 46 5.56 2.37 6.41
C GLY A 46 5.98 1.09 7.13
N VAL A 47 5.62 -0.08 6.59
CA VAL A 47 6.05 -1.38 7.13
C VAL A 47 7.34 -1.80 6.44
N LYS A 48 8.41 -1.96 7.23
CA LYS A 48 9.66 -2.57 6.79
C LYS A 48 9.83 -3.91 7.47
N LEU A 49 9.93 -4.96 6.67
CA LEU A 49 10.26 -6.31 7.13
C LEU A 49 11.79 -6.42 7.22
N VAL A 50 12.30 -7.05 8.28
CA VAL A 50 13.73 -7.34 8.51
C VAL A 50 13.98 -8.83 8.42
#